data_AF-A0A9E4YE17-F1
#
_entry.id   AF-A0A9E4YE17-F1
#
_cell.length_a   1.000
_cell.length_b   1.000
_cell.length_c   1.000
_cell.angle_alpha   90.00
_cell.angle_beta   90.00
_cell.angle_gamma   90.00
#
_symmetry.space_group_name_H-M   'P 1'
#
loop_
_entity.id
_entity.type
_entity.pdbx_description
1 polymer ?
#
loop_
_entity_poly.entity_id
_entity_poly.type
_entity_poly.pdbx_seq_one_letter_code
_entity_poly.pdbx_strand_id
1 'polypeptide(L)'
;FGLFAFAPILVFALYVPGWFKGGASIIGRRETWFILLLTAVFFIFSAANQFGYLQFNTGVRHMVPVVPFVFLLAAGVLLRMPTRLAIAVGVIGTYWSWSLAMYREVGDGHPLGVLEAITRTTLDGVRLPWLTTLEQLGYVPDGALAAPMLLMLGVAIILVWTIRSPAMFSLRGLAERG
;
A
#
# COMPACT_ATOMS: atom_id res chain seq x y z
N PHE A 1 -11.07 -2.91 11.55
CA PHE A 1 -9.67 -2.40 11.56
C PHE A 1 -9.18 -1.83 10.24
N GLY A 2 -10.04 -1.66 9.21
CA GLY A 2 -9.69 -0.90 8.02
C GLY A 2 -8.59 -1.46 7.12
N LEU A 3 -7.86 -2.53 7.49
CA LEU A 3 -6.72 -3.02 6.70
C LEU A 3 -7.07 -3.23 5.21
N PHE A 4 -8.14 -3.97 4.91
CA PHE A 4 -8.57 -4.21 3.54
C PHE A 4 -9.22 -2.98 2.88
N ALA A 5 -9.74 -2.04 3.68
CA ALA A 5 -10.23 -0.77 3.15
C ALA A 5 -9.05 0.14 2.73
N PHE A 6 -7.95 0.15 3.49
CA PHE A 6 -6.75 0.92 3.15
C PHE A 6 -5.89 0.26 2.08
N ALA A 7 -5.80 -1.06 2.09
CA ALA A 7 -4.99 -1.83 1.15
C ALA A 7 -5.86 -2.95 0.52
N PRO A 8 -6.75 -2.61 -0.42
CA PRO A 8 -7.66 -3.57 -1.05
C PRO A 8 -6.92 -4.69 -1.79
N ILE A 9 -5.69 -4.44 -2.23
CA ILE A 9 -4.84 -5.46 -2.84
C ILE A 9 -4.54 -6.65 -1.91
N LEU A 10 -4.59 -6.44 -0.58
CA LEU A 10 -4.39 -7.52 0.39
C LEU A 10 -5.59 -8.48 0.44
N VAL A 11 -6.75 -8.13 -0.13
CA VAL A 11 -7.89 -9.05 -0.23
C VAL A 11 -7.50 -10.30 -1.04
N PHE A 12 -6.60 -10.18 -2.01
CA PHE A 12 -6.09 -11.32 -2.77
C PHE A 12 -5.34 -12.33 -1.88
N ALA A 13 -4.82 -11.90 -0.73
CA ALA A 13 -4.24 -12.83 0.23
C ALA A 13 -5.24 -13.88 0.67
N LEU A 14 -6.55 -13.57 0.73
CA LEU A 14 -7.62 -14.47 1.17
C LEU A 14 -8.06 -15.50 0.11
N TYR A 15 -7.49 -15.47 -1.09
CA TYR A 15 -7.84 -16.40 -2.16
C TYR A 15 -7.22 -17.80 -1.93
N VAL A 16 -7.89 -18.60 -1.10
CA VAL A 16 -7.48 -19.96 -0.66
C VAL A 16 -7.11 -20.92 -1.81
N PRO A 17 -7.84 -20.98 -2.95
CA PRO A 17 -7.50 -21.92 -4.03
C PRO A 17 -6.12 -21.65 -4.63
N GLY A 18 -5.63 -20.41 -4.53
CA GLY A 18 -4.30 -20.03 -4.99
C GLY A 18 -3.17 -20.56 -4.12
N TRP A 19 -3.41 -20.89 -2.85
CA TRP A 19 -2.33 -21.27 -1.93
C TRP A 19 -1.82 -22.69 -2.19
N PHE A 20 -2.71 -23.61 -2.58
CA PHE A 20 -2.39 -25.05 -2.59
C PHE A 20 -2.07 -25.63 -3.98
N LYS A 21 -2.14 -24.83 -5.06
CA LYS A 21 -1.71 -25.27 -6.39
C LYS A 21 -0.17 -25.22 -6.48
N GLY A 22 0.45 -26.39 -6.32
CA GLY A 22 1.85 -26.64 -5.96
C GLY A 22 2.98 -26.20 -6.90
N GLY A 23 2.76 -25.28 -7.83
CA GLY A 23 3.81 -24.76 -8.72
C GLY A 23 4.17 -23.29 -8.54
N ALA A 24 3.44 -22.55 -7.71
CA ALA A 24 3.51 -21.08 -7.72
C ALA A 24 3.25 -20.42 -6.36
N SER A 25 3.43 -21.17 -5.28
CA SER A 25 3.46 -20.56 -3.94
C SER A 25 4.86 -19.98 -3.70
N ILE A 26 4.96 -18.67 -3.48
CA ILE A 26 6.22 -18.01 -3.12
C ILE A 26 6.74 -18.54 -1.77
N ILE A 27 5.82 -18.95 -0.90
CA ILE A 27 6.08 -19.41 0.46
C ILE A 27 5.61 -20.84 0.66
N GLY A 28 6.23 -21.58 1.59
CA GLY A 28 5.78 -22.93 1.91
C GLY A 28 4.44 -22.97 2.66
N ARG A 29 3.91 -24.18 2.83
CA ARG A 29 2.61 -24.41 3.49
C ARG A 29 2.66 -24.05 4.97
N ARG A 30 3.77 -24.28 5.66
CA ARG A 30 3.94 -23.99 7.09
C ARG A 30 4.00 -22.48 7.32
N GLU A 31 4.74 -21.78 6.48
CA GLU A 31 4.88 -20.33 6.46
C GLU A 31 3.52 -19.68 6.17
N THR A 32 2.76 -20.21 5.21
CA THR A 32 1.38 -19.75 4.93
C THR A 32 0.52 -19.79 6.18
N TRP A 33 0.47 -20.94 6.87
CA TRP A 33 -0.29 -21.07 8.12
C TRP A 33 0.22 -20.15 9.23
N PHE A 34 1.53 -19.99 9.36
CA PHE A 34 2.12 -19.07 10.33
C PHE A 34 1.69 -17.62 10.06
N ILE A 35 1.74 -17.17 8.81
CA ILE A 35 1.31 -15.81 8.42
C ILE A 35 -0.18 -15.62 8.71
N LEU A 36 -1.02 -16.60 8.39
CA LEU A 36 -2.46 -16.53 8.67
C LEU A 36 -2.75 -16.47 10.16
N LEU A 37 -2.08 -17.31 10.96
CA LEU A 37 -2.21 -17.31 12.41
C LEU A 37 -1.74 -15.97 13.01
N LEU A 38 -0.57 -15.49 12.59
CA LEU A 38 -0.03 -14.19 13.01
C LEU A 38 -1.01 -13.05 12.67
N THR A 39 -1.57 -13.08 11.46
CA THR A 39 -2.59 -12.13 11.01
C THR A 39 -3.82 -12.19 11.91
N ALA A 40 -4.35 -13.39 12.16
CA ALA A 40 -5.51 -13.58 13.04
C ALA A 40 -5.25 -13.05 14.46
N VAL A 41 -4.09 -13.34 15.05
CA VAL A 41 -3.70 -12.84 16.38
C VAL A 41 -3.67 -11.31 16.41
N PHE A 42 -3.08 -10.67 15.40
CA PHE A 42 -3.06 -9.21 15.30
C PHE A 42 -4.45 -8.59 15.08
N PHE A 43 -5.32 -9.26 14.33
CA PHE A 43 -6.72 -8.86 14.18
C PHE A 43 -7.47 -8.96 15.51
N ILE A 44 -7.30 -10.05 16.26
CA ILE A 44 -7.91 -10.22 17.59
C ILE A 44 -7.37 -9.19 18.58
N PHE A 45 -6.05 -8.96 18.60
CA PHE A 45 -5.43 -7.92 19.41
C PHE A 45 -5.98 -6.53 19.08
N SER A 46 -6.07 -6.20 17.79
CA SER A 46 -6.65 -4.94 17.34
C SER A 46 -8.13 -4.81 17.71
N ALA A 47 -8.86 -5.93 17.73
CA ALA A 47 -10.26 -5.96 18.16
C ALA A 47 -10.47 -5.81 19.65
N ALA A 48 -9.53 -6.31 20.47
CA ALA A 48 -9.53 -6.08 21.90
C ALA A 48 -9.18 -4.62 22.25
N ASN A 49 -8.40 -3.94 21.41
CA ASN A 49 -8.06 -2.53 21.62
C ASN A 49 -9.22 -1.59 21.23
N GLN A 50 -9.91 -1.05 22.24
CA GLN A 50 -11.03 -0.11 22.05
C GLN A 50 -10.66 1.16 21.26
N PHE A 51 -9.38 1.52 21.19
CA PHE A 51 -8.89 2.65 20.39
C PHE A 51 -9.24 2.55 18.90
N GLY A 52 -9.46 1.34 18.38
CA GLY A 52 -9.90 1.12 17.01
C GLY A 52 -11.30 1.69 16.69
N TYR A 53 -12.12 1.96 17.71
CA TYR A 53 -13.45 2.57 17.54
C TYR A 53 -13.40 4.10 17.48
N LEU A 54 -12.38 4.73 18.09
CA LEU A 54 -12.27 6.19 18.13
C LEU A 54 -11.62 6.76 16.86
N GLN A 55 -10.70 6.02 16.23
CA GLN A 55 -10.05 6.45 15.01
C GLN A 55 -9.80 5.27 14.09
N PHE A 56 -10.46 5.27 12.93
CA PHE A 56 -10.34 4.21 11.92
C PHE A 56 -8.89 3.93 11.50
N ASN A 57 -8.05 4.97 11.46
CA ASN A 57 -6.64 4.89 11.08
C ASN A 57 -5.77 4.24 12.17
N THR A 58 -6.15 4.35 13.45
CA THR A 58 -5.37 3.78 14.57
C THR A 58 -5.36 2.25 14.53
N GLY A 59 -6.50 1.64 14.15
CA GLY A 59 -6.56 0.20 13.94
C GLY A 59 -5.58 -0.30 12.87
N VAL A 60 -5.35 0.47 11.80
CA VAL A 60 -4.40 0.10 10.74
C VAL A 60 -2.97 0.14 11.23
N ARG A 61 -2.61 1.11 12.07
CA ARG A 61 -1.25 1.24 12.62
C ARG A 61 -0.80 -0.01 13.36
N HIS A 62 -1.72 -0.66 14.08
CA HIS A 62 -1.44 -1.93 14.77
C HIS A 62 -1.25 -3.10 13.81
N MET A 63 -1.84 -3.04 12.61
CA MET A 63 -1.74 -4.08 11.59
C MET A 63 -0.49 -3.94 10.70
N VAL A 64 0.17 -2.78 10.69
CA VAL A 64 1.35 -2.50 9.84
C VAL A 64 2.43 -3.59 9.90
N PRO A 65 2.81 -4.15 11.08
CA PRO A 65 3.84 -5.19 11.14
C PRO A 65 3.49 -6.46 10.36
N VAL A 66 2.20 -6.75 10.16
CA VAL A 66 1.74 -7.97 9.48
C VAL A 66 1.56 -7.77 7.97
N VAL A 67 1.44 -6.52 7.51
CA VAL A 67 1.21 -6.17 6.10
C VAL A 67 2.20 -6.82 5.14
N PRO A 68 3.54 -6.80 5.38
CA PRO A 68 4.49 -7.42 4.44
C PRO A 68 4.25 -8.91 4.25
N PHE A 69 3.87 -9.62 5.31
CA PHE A 69 3.61 -11.06 5.25
C PHE A 69 2.32 -11.39 4.51
N VAL A 70 1.24 -10.63 4.77
CA VAL A 70 -0.02 -10.76 4.02
C VAL A 70 0.18 -10.38 2.56
N PHE A 71 1.05 -9.42 2.28
CA PHE A 71 1.41 -9.07 0.91
C PHE A 71 2.11 -10.21 0.18
N LEU A 72 2.96 -11.01 0.83
CA LEU A 72 3.57 -12.20 0.19
C LEU A 72 2.50 -13.20 -0.28
N LEU A 73 1.44 -13.40 0.51
CA LEU A 73 0.29 -14.22 0.13
C LEU A 73 -0.43 -13.64 -1.08
N ALA A 74 -0.72 -12.33 -1.06
CA ALA A 74 -1.37 -11.64 -2.16
C ALA A 74 -0.51 -11.65 -3.44
N ALA A 75 0.81 -11.47 -3.32
CA ALA A 75 1.76 -11.48 -4.42
C ALA A 75 1.75 -12.82 -5.15
N GLY A 76 1.68 -13.95 -4.42
CA GLY A 76 1.55 -15.28 -5.04
C GLY A 76 0.28 -15.45 -5.88
N VAL A 77 -0.78 -14.68 -5.60
CA VAL A 77 -2.01 -14.65 -6.42
C VAL A 77 -1.83 -13.70 -7.61
N LEU A 78 -1.29 -12.50 -7.38
CA LEU A 78 -1.04 -11.50 -8.42
C LEU A 78 -0.07 -12.00 -9.51
N LEU A 79 0.96 -12.77 -9.14
CA LEU A 79 1.90 -13.37 -10.11
C LEU A 79 1.24 -14.36 -11.08
N ARG A 80 0.08 -14.91 -10.73
CA ARG A 80 -0.69 -15.83 -11.60
C ARG A 80 -1.73 -15.12 -12.44
N MET A 81 -2.00 -13.86 -12.13
CA MET A 81 -2.95 -13.05 -12.85
C MET A 81 -2.32 -12.63 -14.18
N PRO A 82 -3.06 -12.58 -15.30
CA PRO A 82 -2.50 -12.09 -16.56
C PRO A 82 -1.98 -10.66 -16.34
N THR A 83 -0.82 -10.35 -16.93
CA THR A 83 -0.05 -9.13 -16.65
C THR A 83 -0.91 -7.86 -16.71
N ARG A 84 -1.83 -7.77 -17.67
CA ARG A 84 -2.73 -6.61 -17.81
C ARG A 84 -3.65 -6.43 -16.60
N LEU A 85 -4.25 -7.52 -16.10
CA LEU A 85 -5.11 -7.47 -14.93
C LEU A 85 -4.27 -7.20 -13.66
N ALA A 86 -3.09 -7.79 -13.54
CA ALA A 86 -2.19 -7.52 -12.41
C ALA A 86 -1.80 -6.04 -12.34
N ILE A 87 -1.45 -5.44 -13.49
CA ILE A 87 -1.17 -4.00 -13.62
C ILE A 87 -2.42 -3.19 -13.25
N ALA A 88 -3.59 -3.51 -13.79
CA ALA A 88 -4.82 -2.78 -13.50
C ALA A 88 -5.15 -2.81 -12.00
N VAL A 89 -5.10 -3.99 -11.37
CA VAL A 89 -5.28 -4.16 -9.93
C VAL A 89 -4.23 -3.39 -9.14
N GLY A 90 -2.97 -3.42 -9.55
CA GLY A 90 -1.88 -2.68 -8.93
C GLY A 90 -2.10 -1.17 -8.98
N VAL A 91 -2.47 -0.63 -10.14
CA VAL A 91 -2.76 0.80 -10.33
C VAL A 91 -3.97 1.22 -9.51
N ILE A 92 -5.08 0.50 -9.60
CA ILE A 92 -6.31 0.80 -8.85
C ILE A 92 -6.06 0.71 -7.34
N GLY A 93 -5.40 -0.36 -6.89
CA GLY A 93 -5.08 -0.56 -5.48
C GLY A 93 -4.14 0.52 -4.94
N THR A 94 -3.13 0.92 -5.72
CA THR A 94 -2.21 2.00 -5.34
C THR A 94 -2.93 3.33 -5.27
N TYR A 95 -3.76 3.66 -6.27
CA TYR A 95 -4.54 4.90 -6.28
C TYR A 95 -5.51 4.96 -5.09
N TRP A 96 -6.14 3.83 -4.77
CA TRP A 96 -7.03 3.69 -3.62
C TRP A 96 -6.29 3.93 -2.29
N SER A 97 -5.19 3.21 -2.07
CA SER A 97 -4.36 3.38 -0.87
C SER A 97 -3.78 4.79 -0.76
N TRP A 98 -3.40 5.38 -1.90
CA TRP A 98 -2.88 6.74 -1.95
C TRP A 98 -3.94 7.76 -1.54
N SER A 99 -5.15 7.69 -2.11
CA SER A 99 -6.26 8.59 -1.78
C SER A 99 -6.57 8.58 -0.28
N LEU A 100 -6.56 7.39 0.34
CA LEU A 100 -6.77 7.24 1.79
C LEU A 100 -5.58 7.69 2.65
N ALA A 101 -4.37 7.74 2.08
CA ALA A 101 -3.23 8.33 2.76
C ALA A 101 -3.27 9.86 2.74
N MET A 102 -3.84 10.46 1.70
CA MET A 102 -3.99 11.92 1.57
C MET A 102 -5.12 12.46 2.46
N TYR A 103 -6.23 11.73 2.59
CA TYR A 103 -7.36 12.11 3.44
C TYR A 103 -7.48 11.16 4.64
N ARG A 104 -7.13 11.64 5.83
CA ARG A 104 -7.13 10.84 7.07
C ARG A 104 -8.49 10.75 7.77
N GLU A 105 -9.38 11.69 7.52
CA GLU A 105 -10.70 11.86 8.16
C GLU A 105 -11.78 11.05 7.44
N VAL A 106 -11.53 9.74 7.33
CA VAL A 106 -12.44 8.80 6.68
C VAL A 106 -13.36 8.21 7.75
N GLY A 107 -14.56 8.78 7.91
CA GLY A 107 -15.57 8.24 8.82
C GLY A 107 -16.31 9.25 9.71
N ASP A 108 -15.99 10.54 9.65
CA ASP A 108 -16.58 11.59 10.51
C ASP A 108 -18.00 12.02 10.08
N GLY A 109 -18.85 11.05 9.71
CA GLY A 109 -20.25 11.30 9.34
C GLY A 109 -20.50 11.65 7.86
N HIS A 110 -19.47 11.63 7.01
CA HIS A 110 -19.65 11.79 5.57
C HIS A 110 -20.37 10.57 4.95
N PRO A 111 -21.38 10.77 4.10
CA PRO A 111 -22.25 9.68 3.60
C PRO A 111 -21.52 8.68 2.70
N LEU A 112 -20.40 9.09 2.08
CA LEU A 112 -19.64 8.27 1.13
C LEU A 112 -18.49 7.48 1.79
N GLY A 113 -18.17 7.75 3.06
CA GLY A 113 -17.13 7.05 3.82
C GLY A 113 -15.77 7.03 3.09
N VAL A 114 -15.25 5.83 2.84
CA VAL A 114 -13.95 5.58 2.15
C VAL A 114 -13.93 6.14 0.73
N LEU A 115 -15.08 6.18 0.05
CA LEU A 115 -15.18 6.71 -1.31
C LEU A 115 -15.00 8.22 -1.37
N GLU A 116 -15.30 8.94 -0.27
CA GLU A 116 -15.11 10.39 -0.19
C GLU A 116 -13.65 10.79 -0.44
N ALA A 117 -12.70 10.04 0.14
CA ALA A 117 -11.28 10.29 -0.04
C ALA A 117 -10.85 10.17 -1.51
N ILE A 118 -11.42 9.20 -2.22
CA ILE A 118 -11.16 8.98 -3.65
C ILE A 118 -11.76 10.11 -4.47
N THR A 119 -13.02 10.47 -4.19
CA THR A 119 -13.71 11.58 -4.86
C THR A 119 -12.95 12.88 -4.69
N ARG A 120 -12.57 13.25 -3.46
CA ARG A 120 -11.82 14.47 -3.18
C ARG A 120 -10.43 14.47 -3.80
N THR A 121 -9.68 13.36 -3.72
CA THR A 121 -8.37 13.27 -4.38
C THR A 121 -8.50 13.45 -5.90
N THR A 122 -9.61 12.99 -6.49
CA THR A 122 -9.88 13.11 -7.93
C THR A 122 -10.33 14.52 -8.33
N LEU A 123 -11.19 15.16 -7.53
CA LEU A 123 -11.79 16.46 -7.85
C LEU A 123 -10.98 17.66 -7.37
N ASP A 124 -10.48 17.60 -6.13
CA ASP A 124 -9.72 18.68 -5.49
C ASP A 124 -8.21 18.60 -5.80
N GLY A 125 -7.79 17.51 -6.45
CA GLY A 125 -6.41 17.23 -6.79
C GLY A 125 -5.60 16.63 -5.64
N VAL A 126 -4.30 16.49 -5.89
CA VAL A 126 -3.38 15.86 -4.95
C VAL A 126 -3.05 16.82 -3.81
N ARG A 127 -3.34 16.42 -2.57
CA ARG A 127 -2.96 17.16 -1.35
C ARG A 127 -2.03 16.34 -0.49
N LEU A 128 -0.89 16.88 -0.12
CA LEU A 128 0.02 16.22 0.81
C LEU A 128 -0.37 16.60 2.25
N PRO A 129 -0.65 15.65 3.16
CA PRO A 129 -1.13 15.96 4.51
C PRO A 129 -0.22 16.94 5.26
N TRP A 130 1.09 16.81 5.10
CA TRP A 130 2.07 17.68 5.74
C TRP A 130 2.08 19.09 5.12
N LEU A 131 1.79 19.23 3.82
CA LEU A 131 1.69 20.52 3.15
C LEU A 131 0.46 21.28 3.65
N THR A 132 -0.67 20.59 3.76
CA THR A 132 -1.89 21.14 4.38
C THR A 132 -1.62 21.63 5.81
N THR A 133 -0.84 20.88 6.59
CA THR A 133 -0.44 21.33 7.94
C THR A 133 0.44 22.59 7.89
N LEU A 134 1.39 22.70 6.96
CA LEU A 134 2.22 23.89 6.84
C LEU A 134 1.45 25.12 6.34
N GLU A 135 0.50 24.94 5.43
CA GLU A 135 -0.45 25.99 5.00
C GLU A 135 -1.27 26.48 6.19
N GLN A 136 -1.86 25.57 6.97
CA GLN A 136 -2.64 25.92 8.17
C GLN A 136 -1.83 26.66 9.24
N LEU A 137 -0.51 26.43 9.28
CA LEU A 137 0.41 27.12 10.19
C LEU A 137 0.96 28.43 9.61
N GLY A 138 0.62 28.77 8.36
CA GLY A 138 1.09 29.98 7.68
C GLY A 138 2.55 29.92 7.23
N TYR A 139 3.17 28.73 7.20
CA TYR A 139 4.55 28.56 6.71
C TYR A 139 4.64 28.54 5.18
N VAL A 140 3.54 28.26 4.49
CA VAL A 140 3.46 28.15 3.04
C VAL A 140 2.22 28.91 2.56
N PRO A 141 2.26 29.61 1.41
CA PRO A 141 1.08 30.28 0.86
C PRO A 141 -0.08 29.32 0.60
N ASP A 142 -1.31 29.82 0.76
CA ASP A 142 -2.52 29.04 0.48
C ASP A 142 -2.55 28.55 -0.96
N GLY A 143 -2.84 27.25 -1.15
CA GLY A 143 -2.95 26.64 -2.47
C GLY A 143 -1.60 26.27 -3.08
N ALA A 144 -0.60 26.00 -2.24
CA ALA A 144 0.67 25.50 -2.73
C ALA A 144 0.48 24.17 -3.46
N LEU A 145 1.00 24.10 -4.69
CA LEU A 145 0.82 22.92 -5.52
C LEU A 145 1.72 21.79 -5.03
N ALA A 146 1.11 20.65 -4.68
CA ALA A 146 1.84 19.43 -4.33
C ALA A 146 2.56 18.80 -5.54
N ALA A 147 2.05 19.03 -6.75
CA ALA A 147 2.55 18.45 -7.99
C ALA A 147 4.05 18.68 -8.25
N PRO A 148 4.59 19.92 -8.19
CA PRO A 148 6.03 20.14 -8.38
C PRO A 148 6.88 19.41 -7.34
N MET A 149 6.43 19.29 -6.10
CA MET A 149 7.18 18.57 -5.06
C MET A 149 7.21 17.06 -5.32
N LEU A 150 6.09 16.48 -5.76
CA LEU A 150 6.03 15.08 -6.19
C LEU A 150 6.86 14.83 -7.44
N LEU A 151 6.88 15.78 -8.39
CA LEU A 151 7.72 15.68 -9.58
C LEU A 151 9.21 15.72 -9.21
N MET A 152 9.62 16.64 -8.33
CA MET A 152 11.00 16.68 -7.81
C MET A 152 11.37 15.38 -7.09
N LEU A 153 10.47 14.83 -6.27
CA LEU A 153 10.68 13.54 -5.60
C LEU A 153 10.83 12.40 -6.61
N GLY A 154 9.97 12.34 -7.64
CA GLY A 154 10.04 11.36 -8.70
C GLY A 154 11.36 11.43 -9.47
N VAL A 155 11.80 12.63 -9.84
CA VAL A 155 13.11 12.87 -10.48
C VAL A 155 14.26 12.41 -9.56
N ALA A 156 14.21 12.75 -8.27
CA ALA A 156 15.23 12.32 -7.31
C ALA A 156 15.31 10.79 -7.21
N ILE A 157 14.16 10.09 -7.15
CA ILE A 157 14.11 8.62 -7.13
C ILE A 157 14.72 8.05 -8.42
N ILE A 158 14.36 8.59 -9.57
CA ILE A 158 14.92 8.16 -10.87
C ILE A 158 16.44 8.37 -10.91
N LEU A 159 16.93 9.52 -10.44
CA LEU A 159 18.37 9.79 -10.38
C LEU A 159 19.09 8.81 -9.45
N VAL A 160 18.57 8.57 -8.25
CA VAL A 160 19.16 7.60 -7.32
C VAL A 160 19.23 6.21 -7.96
N TRP A 161 18.19 5.82 -8.68
CA TRP A 161 18.13 4.49 -9.28
C TRP A 161 19.01 4.34 -10.52
N THR A 162 19.15 5.40 -11.32
CA THR A 162 20.01 5.39 -12.51
C THR A 162 21.49 5.49 -12.14
N ILE A 163 21.86 6.28 -11.14
CA ILE A 163 23.25 6.46 -10.70
C ILE A 163 23.80 5.21 -9.97
N ARG A 164 22.97 4.46 -9.25
CA ARG A 164 23.41 3.23 -8.54
C ARG A 164 23.41 1.97 -9.39
N SER A 165 22.70 1.95 -10.52
CA SER A 165 22.62 0.77 -11.41
C SER A 165 23.83 0.44 -12.31
N PRO A 166 24.95 1.19 -12.41
CA PRO A 166 26.07 0.79 -13.28
C PRO A 166 26.72 -0.55 -12.87
N ALA A 167 26.73 -0.89 -11.58
CA ALA A 167 27.46 -2.05 -11.07
C ALA A 167 26.77 -3.40 -11.36
N MET A 168 25.43 -3.42 -11.52
CA MET A 168 24.68 -4.67 -11.66
C MET A 168 24.73 -5.24 -13.09
N PHE A 169 25.02 -4.41 -14.11
CA PHE A 169 25.20 -4.88 -15.49
C PHE A 169 26.56 -5.58 -15.71
N SER A 170 27.58 -5.27 -14.89
CA SER A 170 28.91 -5.88 -15.01
C SER A 170 28.94 -7.35 -14.57
N LEU A 171 28.05 -7.80 -13.68
CA LEU A 171 28.05 -9.18 -13.19
C LEU A 171 27.41 -10.17 -14.19
N ARG A 172 26.50 -9.70 -15.06
CA ARG A 172 25.94 -10.55 -16.14
C ARG A 172 26.98 -10.87 -17.22
N GLY A 173 27.90 -9.96 -17.53
CA GLY A 173 28.95 -10.19 -18.53
C GLY A 173 30.03 -11.19 -18.08
N LEU A 174 30.20 -11.40 -16.78
CA LEU A 174 31.16 -12.39 -16.23
C LEU A 174 30.55 -13.80 -16.13
N ALA A 175 29.23 -13.91 -15.96
CA ALA A 175 28.54 -15.20 -15.87
C ALA A 175 28.38 -15.91 -17.23
N GLU A 176 28.45 -15.18 -18.35
CA GLU A 176 28.37 -15.76 -19.71
C GLU A 176 29.74 -16.16 -20.30
N ARG A 177 30.84 -15.98 -19.54
CA ARG A 177 32.21 -16.28 -19.98
C ARG A 177 32.87 -17.45 -19.22
N GLY A 178 32.16 -18.16 -18.37
CA GLY A 178 32.63 -19.38 -17.68
C GLY A 178 31.73 -20.55 -17.98
#